data_AF-A0A976JRG4-F1
#
_entry.id   AF-A0A976JRG4-F1
#
_cell.length_a   1.000
_cell.length_b   1.000
_cell.length_c   1.000
_cell.angle_alpha   90.00
_cell.angle_beta   90.00
_cell.angle_gamma   90.00
#
_symmetry.space_group_name_H-M   'P 1'
#
loop_
_entity.id
_entity.type
_entity.pdbx_description
1 polymer ?
#
loop_
_entity_poly.entity_id
_entity_poly.type
_entity_poly.pdbx_seq_one_letter_code
_entity_poly.pdbx_strand_id
1 'polypeptide(L)' 'HTGYPGGLKSISFEKLIDKAPERTIQNAIKGMLPKGPLGRAMFKKLKVYAGAEHPHTAQQPQELNI' A
#
# COMPACT_ATOMS: atom_id res chain seq x y z
N HIS A 1 -13.12 -4.24 9.00
CA HIS A 1 -14.36 -4.50 9.75
C HIS A 1 -15.48 -3.69 9.13
N THR A 2 -16.67 -4.25 8.88
CA THR A 2 -17.75 -3.55 8.16
C THR A 2 -18.71 -2.77 9.06
N GLY A 3 -18.66 -2.95 10.38
CA GLY A 3 -19.48 -2.20 11.35
C GLY A 3 -20.79 -2.89 11.77
N TYR A 4 -21.15 -4.02 11.15
CA TYR A 4 -22.30 -4.86 11.52
C TYR A 4 -21.88 -6.04 12.41
N PRO A 5 -22.78 -6.60 13.23
CA PRO A 5 -22.55 -7.87 13.91
C PRO A 5 -22.12 -8.96 12.91
N GLY A 6 -21.02 -9.66 13.18
CA GLY A 6 -20.43 -10.63 12.24
C GLY A 6 -19.62 -10.04 11.08
N GLY A 7 -19.42 -8.72 11.04
CA GLY A 7 -18.75 -7.98 9.96
C GLY A 7 -17.22 -8.05 9.93
N LEU A 8 -16.61 -9.06 10.59
CA LEU A 8 -15.17 -9.24 10.61
C LEU A 8 -14.73 -9.94 9.32
N LYS A 9 -13.92 -9.25 8.52
CA LYS A 9 -13.30 -9.80 7.32
C LYS A 9 -11.82 -10.02 7.59
N SER A 10 -11.38 -11.26 7.63
CA SER A 10 -9.98 -11.66 7.65
C SER A 10 -9.57 -12.18 6.27
N ILE A 11 -8.29 -11.99 5.92
CA ILE A 11 -7.68 -12.54 4.71
C ILE A 11 -6.28 -13.03 5.08
N SER A 12 -5.91 -14.21 4.59
CA SER A 12 -4.54 -14.72 4.77
C SER A 12 -3.57 -13.96 3.88
N PHE A 13 -2.29 -13.99 4.24
CA PHE A 13 -1.22 -13.34 3.49
C PHE A 13 -1.13 -13.83 2.04
N GLU A 14 -1.16 -15.15 1.85
CA GLU A 14 -1.12 -15.79 0.52
C GLU A 14 -2.25 -15.27 -0.38
N LYS A 15 -3.49 -15.31 0.12
CA LYS A 15 -4.66 -14.80 -0.63
C LYS A 15 -4.60 -13.30 -0.89
N LEU A 16 -3.93 -12.53 -0.03
CA LEU A 16 -3.74 -11.10 -0.22
C LEU A 16 -2.74 -10.82 -1.35
N ILE A 17 -1.63 -11.56 -1.39
CA ILE A 17 -0.64 -11.47 -2.47
C ILE A 17 -1.26 -11.83 -3.82
N ASP A 18 -2.02 -12.93 -3.89
CA ASP A 18 -2.63 -13.35 -5.15
C ASP A 18 -3.66 -12.33 -5.66
N LYS A 19 -4.37 -11.68 -4.75
CA LYS A 19 -5.48 -10.78 -5.10
C LYS A 19 -5.04 -9.33 -5.34
N ALA A 20 -4.11 -8.84 -4.54
CA ALA A 20 -3.74 -7.42 -4.48
C ALA A 20 -2.34 -7.28 -3.82
N PRO A 21 -1.27 -7.72 -4.52
CA PRO A 21 0.08 -7.76 -3.96
C PRO A 21 0.58 -6.38 -3.51
N GLU A 22 0.15 -5.31 -4.18
CA GLU A 22 0.49 -3.92 -3.82
C GLU A 22 0.00 -3.54 -2.41
N ARG A 23 -1.10 -4.12 -1.93
CA ARG A 23 -1.66 -3.81 -0.61
C ARG A 23 -0.77 -4.30 0.52
N THR A 24 -0.02 -5.38 0.31
CA THR A 24 0.91 -5.93 1.30
C THR A 24 1.95 -4.89 1.70
N ILE A 25 2.62 -4.31 0.71
CA ILE A 25 3.65 -3.28 0.91
C ILE A 25 3.03 -1.98 1.43
N GLN A 26 1.90 -1.56 0.85
CA GLN A 26 1.20 -0.35 1.31
C GLN A 26 0.80 -0.44 2.79
N ASN A 27 0.31 -1.60 3.25
CA ASN A 27 -0.08 -1.81 4.63
C ASN A 27 1.13 -1.80 5.57
N ALA A 28 2.24 -2.42 5.18
CA ALA A 28 3.48 -2.40 5.95
C ALA A 28 3.99 -0.96 6.16
N ILE A 29 4.13 -0.20 5.08
CA ILE A 29 4.63 1.19 5.14
C ILE A 29 3.65 2.09 5.92
N LYS A 30 2.35 1.95 5.70
CA LYS A 30 1.32 2.69 6.47
C LYS A 30 1.36 2.36 7.97
N GLY A 31 1.77 1.14 8.31
CA GLY A 31 2.02 0.72 9.69
C GLY A 31 3.16 1.51 10.34
N MET A 32 4.25 1.73 9.59
CA MET A 32 5.47 2.41 10.04
C MET A 32 5.38 3.94 10.06
N LEU A 33 4.40 4.54 9.37
CA LEU A 33 4.19 6.00 9.35
C LEU A 33 3.47 6.53 10.60
N PRO A 34 3.72 7.80 10.99
CA PRO A 34 3.07 8.42 12.14
C PRO A 34 1.55 8.49 11.96
N LYS A 35 0.80 8.25 13.04
CA LYS A 35 -0.66 8.33 13.00
C LYS A 35 -1.10 9.79 13.06
N GLY A 36 -1.69 10.31 11.97
CA GLY A 36 -2.21 11.68 11.92
C GLY A 36 -2.41 12.21 10.50
N PRO A 37 -2.83 13.48 10.36
CA PRO A 37 -2.98 14.13 9.06
C PRO A 37 -1.67 14.12 8.24
N LEU A 38 -0.53 14.36 8.90
CA LEU A 38 0.79 14.33 8.27
C LEU A 38 1.12 12.95 7.70
N GLY A 39 0.97 11.88 8.49
CA GLY A 39 1.25 10.53 8.00
C GLY A 39 0.33 10.11 6.85
N ARG A 40 -0.93 10.56 6.84
CA ARG A 40 -1.83 10.38 5.70
C ARG A 40 -1.35 11.14 4.45
N ALA A 41 -0.81 12.35 4.61
CA ALA A 41 -0.24 13.12 3.51
C ALA A 41 1.04 12.47 2.96
N MET A 42 1.91 11.96 3.84
CA MET A 42 3.10 11.18 3.45
C MET A 42 2.71 9.92 2.69
N PHE A 43 1.74 9.15 3.20
CA PHE A 43 1.28 7.92 2.56
C PHE A 43 0.73 8.16 1.14
N LYS A 44 0.09 9.30 0.87
CA LYS A 44 -0.41 9.64 -0.48
C LYS A 44 0.69 9.79 -1.54
N LYS A 45 1.93 10.10 -1.12
CA LYS A 45 3.09 10.24 -2.01
C LYS A 45 3.62 8.88 -2.47
N LEU A 46 3.39 7.81 -1.70
CA LEU A 46 3.78 6.47 -2.06
C LEU A 46 2.89 5.93 -3.20
N LYS A 47 3.53 5.41 -4.25
CA LYS A 47 2.88 4.73 -5.38
C LYS A 47 3.49 3.34 -5.52
N VAL A 48 2.67 2.31 -5.33
CA VAL A 48 3.08 0.90 -5.41
C VAL A 48 2.28 0.26 -6.54
N TYR A 49 2.98 -0.39 -7.46
CA TYR A 49 2.41 -1.06 -8.62
C TYR A 49 2.70 -2.56 -8.54
N ALA A 50 1.75 -3.36 -8.99
CA ALA A 50 1.97 -4.78 -9.22
C ALA A 50 2.64 -4.94 -10.59
N GLY A 51 3.87 -5.44 -10.64
CA GLY A 51 4.66 -5.58 -11.86
C GLY A 51 5.81 -4.57 -11.97
N ALA A 52 6.49 -4.57 -13.12
CA ALA A 52 7.70 -3.79 -13.35
C ALA A 52 7.45 -2.36 -13.86
N GLU A 53 6.23 -2.03 -14.27
CA GLU A 53 5.91 -0.77 -14.93
C GLU A 53 5.15 0.21 -14.03
N HIS A 54 5.37 1.51 -14.27
CA HIS A 54 4.61 2.58 -13.64
C HIS A 54 4.26 3.68 -14.66
N PRO A 55 3.11 4.37 -14.52
CA PRO A 55 2.71 5.45 -15.43
C PRO A 55 3.43 6.80 -15.17
N HIS A 56 4.52 6.81 -14.39
CA HIS A 56 5.18 8.03 -13.89
C HIS A 56 6.35 8.53 -14.74
N THR A 57 6.35 8.25 -16.04
CA THR A 57 7.44 8.64 -16.95
C THR A 57 7.67 10.14 -16.99
N ALA A 58 6.61 10.95 -16.88
CA ALA A 58 6.69 12.42 -16.86
C ALA A 58 7.40 12.98 -15.61
N GLN A 59 7.53 12.20 -14.53
CA GLN A 59 8.20 12.63 -13.30
C GLN A 59 9.71 12.35 -13.31
N GLN A 60 10.24 11.70 -14.36
CA GLN A 60 11.64 11.28 -14.48
C GLN A 60 12.18 10.62 -13.19
N PRO A 61 11.55 9.52 -12.73
CA PRO A 61 11.97 8.84 -11.52
C PRO A 61 13.41 8.34 -11.66
N GLN A 62 14.19 8.53 -10.60
CA GLN A 62 15.56 8.02 -10.51
C GLN A 62 15.56 6.69 -9.77
N GLU A 63 16.27 5.71 -10.32
CA GLU A 63 16.48 4.43 -9.66
C GLU A 63 17.36 4.63 -8.42
N LEU A 64 16.92 4.05 -7.30
CA LEU A 64 17.65 4.05 -6.04
C LEU A 64 18.03 2.61 -5.70
N ASN A 65 19.32 2.33 -5.58
CA ASN A 65 19.84 1.07 -5.04
C ASN A 65 20.03 1.22 -3.53
N ILE A 66 19.28 0.45 -2.75
CA ILE A 66 19.25 0.42 -1.28
C ILE A 66 19.37 -1.04 -0.85
#